data_AF-A0A7W5KDA2-F1
#
_entry.id   AF-A0A7W5KDA2-F1
#
_cell.length_a   1.000
_cell.length_b   1.000
_cell.length_c   1.000
_cell.angle_alpha   90.00
_cell.angle_beta   90.00
_cell.angle_gamma   90.00
#
_symmetry.space_group_name_H-M   'P 1'
#
loop_
_entity.id
_entity.type
_entity.pdbx_description
1 polymer ?
#
loop_
_entity_poly.entity_id
_entity_poly.type
_entity_poly.pdbx_seq_one_letter_code
_entity_poly.pdbx_strand_id
1 'polypeptide(L)' 'MADDNNRVHLETDEARAGSTPGMTRYILAASLVLIVVAFAAILLS' A
#
# COMPACT_ATOMS: atom_id res chain seq x y z
N MET A 1 35.74 -6.57 26.36
CA MET A 1 35.85 -6.54 24.90
C MET A 1 34.61 -5.82 24.38
N ALA A 2 34.77 -4.60 23.88
CA ALA A 2 33.73 -3.91 23.13
C ALA A 2 33.91 -4.33 21.67
N ASP A 3 32.94 -5.04 21.11
CA ASP A 3 32.91 -5.35 19.67
C ASP A 3 31.68 -4.67 19.07
N ASP A 4 31.91 -3.42 18.64
CA ASP A 4 30.99 -2.55 17.90
C ASP A 4 30.81 -3.05 16.46
N ASN A 5 30.21 -4.23 16.27
CA ASN A 5 29.96 -4.74 14.92
C ASN A 5 28.60 -5.42 14.69
N ASN A 6 27.57 -5.07 15.47
CA ASN A 6 26.19 -5.43 15.13
C ASN A 6 25.43 -4.28 14.47
N ARG A 7 26.02 -3.69 13.43
CA ARG A 7 25.31 -2.74 12.56
C ARG A 7 24.69 -3.53 11.42
N VAL A 8 23.63 -4.27 11.74
CA VAL A 8 22.73 -4.81 10.71
C VAL A 8 22.15 -3.59 10.00
N HIS A 9 22.62 -3.32 8.78
CA HIS A 9 22.11 -2.25 7.93
C HIS A 9 20.67 -2.61 7.52
N LEU A 10 19.73 -2.24 8.38
CA LEU A 10 18.29 -2.40 8.19
C LEU A 10 17.73 -1.24 7.34
N GLU A 11 18.34 -0.91 6.19
CA GLU A 11 17.70 0.02 5.24
C GLU A 11 16.55 -0.62 4.46
N THR A 12 16.28 -1.92 4.68
CA THR A 12 15.22 -2.66 3.98
C THR A 12 14.06 -3.08 4.88
N ASP A 13 13.99 -2.58 6.14
CA ASP A 13 12.85 -2.84 7.03
C ASP A 13 11.64 -1.92 6.75
N GLU A 14 11.72 -1.14 5.67
CA GLU A 14 10.59 -0.45 5.04
C GLU A 14 9.68 -1.43 4.26
N ALA A 15 9.93 -2.74 4.35
CA ALA A 15 9.05 -3.78 3.81
C ALA A 15 8.00 -4.27 4.81
N ARG A 16 7.72 -3.51 5.88
CA ARG A 16 6.46 -3.68 6.61
C ARG A 16 5.33 -3.30 5.66
N ALA A 17 4.42 -4.24 5.39
CA ALA A 17 3.27 -4.19 4.47
C ALA A 17 2.22 -3.10 4.76
N GLY A 18 2.63 -1.95 5.28
CA GLY A 18 1.82 -0.81 5.65
C GLY A 18 2.65 0.43 5.99
N SER A 19 3.87 0.60 5.45
CA SER A 19 4.73 1.79 5.66
C SER A 19 4.01 3.12 5.29
N THR A 20 2.97 3.08 4.46
CA THR A 20 2.07 4.22 4.24
C THR A 20 0.68 3.95 4.83
N PRO A 21 0.42 4.34 6.10
CA PRO A 21 -0.91 4.29 6.68
C PRO A 21 -1.93 4.98 5.75
N GLY A 22 -2.93 4.24 5.29
CA GLY A 22 -4.02 4.76 4.46
C GLY A 22 -3.95 4.48 2.96
N MET A 23 -2.80 4.07 2.41
CA MET A 23 -2.65 3.80 0.96
C MET A 23 -3.65 2.72 0.48
N THR A 24 -3.74 1.60 1.21
CA THR A 24 -4.73 0.54 0.95
C THR A 24 -6.15 1.07 0.96
N ARG A 25 -6.48 1.98 1.88
CA ARG A 25 -7.84 2.53 2.01
C ARG A 25 -8.21 3.39 0.80
N TYR A 26 -7.27 4.19 0.29
CA TYR A 26 -7.48 5.01 -0.91
C TYR A 26 -7.61 4.17 -2.17
N ILE A 27 -6.74 3.16 -2.35
CA ILE A 27 -6.82 2.25 -3.51
C ILE A 27 -8.16 1.51 -3.52
N LEU A 28 -8.57 0.97 -2.37
CA LEU A 28 -9.84 0.25 -2.26
C LEU A 28 -11.03 1.15 -2.60
N ALA A 29 -11.06 2.37 -2.07
CA ALA A 29 -12.12 3.33 -2.36
C ALA A 29 -12.14 3.74 -3.83
N ALA A 30 -10.99 4.08 -4.41
CA ALA A 30 -10.89 4.48 -5.82
C ALA A 30 -11.31 3.35 -6.76
N SER A 31 -10.83 2.12 -6.52
CA SER A 31 -11.16 0.95 -7.32
C SER A 31 -12.65 0.62 -7.27
N LEU A 32 -13.25 0.71 -6.08
CA LEU A 32 -14.69 0.47 -5.91
C LEU A 32 -15.51 1.47 -6.73
N VAL A 33 -15.19 2.77 -6.63
CA VAL A 33 -15.88 3.81 -7.41
C VAL A 33 -15.74 3.56 -8.91
N LEU A 34 -14.53 3.20 -9.36
CA LEU A 34 -14.25 2.92 -10.77
C LEU A 34 -15.11 1.75 -11.29
N ILE A 35 -15.21 0.66 -10.53
CA ILE A 35 -16.06 -0.48 -10.90
C ILE A 35 -17.53 -0.06 -10.98
N VAL A 36 -18.04 0.69 -10.01
CA VAL A 36 -19.43 1.18 -10.02
C VAL A 36 -19.70 2.02 -11.27
N VAL A 37 -18.80 2.94 -11.61
CA VAL A 37 -18.91 3.78 -12.82
C VAL A 37 -18.86 2.93 -14.09
N ALA A 38 -17.97 1.95 -14.15
CA ALA A 38 -17.85 1.05 -15.31
C ALA A 38 -19.15 0.24 -15.52
N PHE A 39 -19.71 -0.35 -14.47
CA PHE A 39 -20.98 -1.07 -14.55
C PHE A 39 -22.15 -0.13 -14.91
N ALA A 40 -22.19 1.08 -14.34
CA ALA A 40 -23.19 2.08 -14.70
C ALA A 40 -23.08 2.45 -16.19
N ALA A 41 -21.87 2.65 -16.71
CA ALA A 41 -21.66 2.95 -18.12
C ALA A 41 -22.15 1.81 -19.04
N ILE A 42 -21.94 0.55 -18.66
CA ILE A 42 -22.45 -0.62 -19.42
C ILE A 42 -23.97 -0.75 -19.30
N LEU A 43 -24.55 -0.46 -18.12
CA LEU A 43 -25.99 -0.57 -17.90
C LEU A 43 -26.79 0.58 -18.53
N LEU A 44 -26.20 1.78 -18.63
CA LEU A 44 -26.82 2.97 -19.18
C LEU A 44 -26.42 3.24 -20.64
N SER A 45 -25.47 2.49 -21.21
CA SER A 45 -25.21 2.47 -22.66
C SER A 45 -26.34 1.76 -23.40
#